data_AF-A0A2G6CZ11-F1
#
_entry.id   AF-A0A2G6CZ11-F1
#
_cell.length_a   1.000
_cell.length_b   1.000
_cell.length_c   1.000
_cell.angle_alpha   90.00
_cell.angle_beta   90.00
_cell.angle_gamma   90.00
#
_symmetry.space_group_name_H-M   'P 1'
#
loop_
_entity.id
_entity.type
_entity.pdbx_description
1 polymer ?
#
loop_
_entity_poly.entity_id
_entity_poly.type
_entity_poly.pdbx_seq_one_letter_code
_entity_poly.pdbx_strand_id
1 'polypeptide(L)'
;MSDRKQAMQFVQGFIIDNAHESWLGHSHPTLIQQARSTGVGRQHLARQLGEHFDTFSKIDDSTVTEEARLIAELLACDKKVRDKTARDSLTTTLGALRFSLLIQQAISRPLVLAIRRHLGDTIYQKVLQYQSDRQGSRKPATKQGAEQSGNMISEKIFWLRLLPQAGMAELLGYLHASHTVLLQPISCLFEKSRFADTPFSEMSAALPHACIENEIEKLIHPDQGETP
;
A
#
# COMPACT_ATOMS: atom_id res chain seq x y z
N MET A 1 -18.82 27.70 -0.76
CA MET A 1 -17.50 27.04 -0.91
C MET A 1 -17.76 25.79 -1.73
N SER A 2 -16.95 25.50 -2.76
CA SER A 2 -17.17 24.32 -3.60
C SER A 2 -16.86 23.04 -2.82
N ASP A 3 -17.63 21.97 -3.03
CA ASP A 3 -17.42 20.64 -2.43
C ASP A 3 -16.00 20.09 -2.71
N ARG A 4 -15.35 20.58 -3.77
CA ARG A 4 -13.99 20.22 -4.19
C ARG A 4 -12.89 20.77 -3.28
N LYS A 5 -13.01 22.02 -2.81
CA LYS A 5 -12.06 22.60 -1.86
C LYS A 5 -12.10 21.88 -0.50
N GLN A 6 -13.26 21.36 -0.10
CA GLN A 6 -13.40 20.51 1.08
C GLN A 6 -12.71 19.15 0.90
N ALA A 7 -12.82 18.54 -0.29
CA ALA A 7 -12.11 17.30 -0.60
C ALA A 7 -10.57 17.45 -0.53
N MET A 8 -10.03 18.60 -0.93
CA MET A 8 -8.57 18.86 -0.87
C MET A 8 -8.05 19.09 0.54
N GLN A 9 -8.82 19.82 1.36
CA GLN A 9 -8.55 19.91 2.78
C GLN A 9 -8.66 18.55 3.47
N PHE A 10 -9.56 17.69 2.99
CA PHE A 10 -9.71 16.33 3.49
C PHE A 10 -8.49 15.47 3.15
N VAL A 11 -8.02 15.41 1.90
CA VAL A 11 -6.84 14.60 1.52
C VAL A 11 -5.57 15.10 2.22
N GLN A 12 -5.33 16.42 2.25
CA GLN A 12 -4.18 16.98 2.96
C GLN A 12 -4.26 16.72 4.46
N GLY A 13 -5.42 16.97 5.08
CA GLY A 13 -5.64 16.72 6.50
C GLY A 13 -5.49 15.24 6.85
N PHE A 14 -6.00 14.36 5.99
CA PHE A 14 -5.87 12.93 6.11
C PHE A 14 -4.39 12.51 6.11
N ILE A 15 -3.61 12.97 5.14
CA ILE A 15 -2.19 12.59 5.06
C ILE A 15 -1.41 13.17 6.23
N ILE A 16 -1.67 14.40 6.66
CA ILE A 16 -1.02 14.98 7.87
C ILE A 16 -1.31 14.12 9.11
N ASP A 17 -2.53 13.63 9.23
CA ASP A 17 -2.98 12.81 10.35
C ASP A 17 -2.38 11.39 10.33
N ASN A 18 -1.89 10.93 9.18
CA ASN A 18 -1.52 9.53 8.95
C ASN A 18 -0.14 9.31 8.31
N ALA A 19 0.61 10.38 8.03
CA ALA A 19 1.95 10.28 7.50
C ALA A 19 2.83 9.44 8.45
N HIS A 20 3.64 8.58 7.87
CA HIS A 20 4.60 7.78 8.63
C HIS A 20 5.66 8.69 9.25
N GLU A 21 6.04 8.41 10.48
CA GLU A 21 6.91 9.26 11.30
C GLU A 21 8.28 9.51 10.66
N SER A 22 8.77 8.56 9.84
CA SER A 22 10.01 8.70 9.06
C SER A 22 10.02 9.89 8.08
N TRP A 23 8.85 10.47 7.76
CA TRP A 23 8.72 11.67 6.93
C TRP A 23 8.61 12.97 7.75
N LEU A 24 8.46 12.88 9.07
CA LEU A 24 8.19 14.02 9.97
C LEU A 24 9.42 14.38 10.84
N GLY A 25 10.61 14.03 10.36
CA GLY A 25 11.88 14.26 11.02
C GLY A 25 12.12 13.37 12.24
N HIS A 26 13.13 13.71 13.06
CA HIS A 26 13.53 12.96 14.26
C HIS A 26 12.68 13.30 15.49
N SER A 27 11.45 13.77 15.28
CA SER A 27 10.55 14.16 16.36
C SER A 27 10.07 12.92 17.11
N HIS A 28 10.01 13.00 18.44
CA HIS A 28 9.49 11.90 19.24
C HIS A 28 8.02 11.59 18.85
N PRO A 29 7.59 10.32 18.76
CA PRO A 29 6.23 9.93 18.36
C PRO A 29 5.12 10.69 19.11
N THR A 30 5.30 10.89 20.42
CA THR A 30 4.38 11.66 21.27
C THR A 30 4.21 13.12 20.83
N LEU A 31 5.29 13.77 20.37
CA LEU A 31 5.23 15.15 19.89
C LEU A 31 4.51 15.24 18.54
N ILE A 32 4.71 14.24 17.67
CA ILE A 32 3.97 14.12 16.41
C ILE A 32 2.47 13.95 16.69
N GLN A 33 2.12 13.07 17.64
CA GLN A 33 0.73 12.83 18.03
C GLN A 33 0.07 14.10 18.61
N GLN A 34 0.79 14.86 19.44
CA GLN A 34 0.31 16.15 19.96
C GLN A 34 0.15 17.18 18.84
N ALA A 35 1.09 17.25 17.90
CA ALA A 35 1.01 18.15 16.75
C ALA A 35 -0.24 17.86 15.89
N ARG A 36 -0.59 16.58 15.67
CA ARG A 36 -1.83 16.18 14.96
C ARG A 36 -3.12 16.60 15.67
N SER A 37 -3.07 16.87 16.97
CA SER A 37 -4.25 17.26 17.76
C SER A 37 -4.54 18.76 17.77
N THR A 38 -3.63 19.60 17.27
CA THR A 38 -3.78 21.07 17.31
C THR A 38 -3.73 21.68 15.91
N GLY A 39 -4.43 22.80 15.68
CA GLY A 39 -4.41 23.48 14.38
C GLY A 39 -3.02 23.98 13.97
N VAL A 40 -2.27 24.57 14.92
CA VAL A 40 -0.89 25.04 14.69
C VAL A 40 0.06 23.86 14.47
N GLY A 41 -0.09 22.78 15.23
CA GLY A 41 0.72 21.57 15.05
C GLY A 41 0.50 20.91 13.68
N ARG A 42 -0.74 20.83 13.20
CA ARG A 42 -1.06 20.34 11.85
C ARG A 42 -0.41 21.20 10.76
N GLN A 43 -0.42 22.53 10.91
CA GLN A 43 0.26 23.43 9.97
C GLN A 43 1.78 23.21 9.95
N HIS A 44 2.38 22.95 11.11
CA HIS A 44 3.80 22.62 11.21
C HIS A 44 4.14 21.31 10.49
N LEU A 45 3.34 20.25 10.71
CA LEU A 45 3.50 18.97 10.03
C LEU A 45 3.29 19.10 8.50
N ALA A 46 2.28 19.87 8.08
CA ALA A 46 2.04 20.16 6.67
C ALA A 46 3.24 20.82 6.01
N ARG A 47 3.90 21.76 6.71
CA ARG A 47 5.11 22.42 6.22
C ARG A 47 6.27 21.43 6.10
N GLN A 48 6.49 20.56 7.09
CA GLN A 48 7.53 19.52 7.02
C GLN A 48 7.30 18.54 5.86
N LEU A 49 6.05 18.12 5.63
CA LEU A 49 5.70 17.29 4.47
C LEU A 49 5.87 18.06 3.14
N GLY A 50 5.52 19.35 3.12
CA GLY A 50 5.71 20.22 1.97
C GLY A 50 7.19 20.44 1.60
N GLU A 51 8.11 20.39 2.57
CA GLU A 51 9.57 20.40 2.32
C GLU A 51 10.04 19.13 1.59
N HIS A 52 9.29 18.03 1.68
CA HIS A 52 9.57 16.81 0.94
C HIS A 52 8.85 16.75 -0.41
N PHE A 53 7.72 17.46 -0.56
CA PHE A 53 6.85 17.34 -1.72
C PHE A 53 6.25 18.67 -2.13
N ASP A 54 6.79 19.23 -3.22
CA ASP A 54 6.25 20.43 -3.86
C ASP A 54 4.77 20.29 -4.25
N THR A 55 4.32 19.08 -4.56
CA THR A 55 2.92 18.79 -4.95
C THR A 55 1.93 18.92 -3.81
N PHE A 56 2.38 18.79 -2.56
CA PHE A 56 1.49 18.80 -1.39
C PHE A 56 0.75 20.14 -1.24
N SER A 57 1.38 21.24 -1.67
CA SER A 57 0.82 22.59 -1.70
C SER A 57 0.14 22.96 -3.03
N LYS A 58 0.24 22.10 -4.05
CA LYS A 58 -0.18 22.35 -5.44
C LYS A 58 -1.29 21.42 -5.94
N ILE A 59 -1.87 20.57 -5.09
CA ILE A 59 -3.06 19.79 -5.46
C ILE A 59 -4.24 20.76 -5.60
N ASP A 60 -4.72 20.94 -6.83
CA ASP A 60 -5.81 21.86 -7.16
C ASP A 60 -7.16 21.14 -7.37
N ASP A 61 -8.26 21.90 -7.35
CA ASP A 61 -9.64 21.39 -7.52
C ASP A 61 -9.87 20.64 -8.86
N SER A 62 -8.95 20.75 -9.83
CA SER A 62 -9.03 20.10 -11.14
C SER A 62 -8.24 18.80 -11.25
N THR A 63 -7.35 18.50 -10.30
CA THR A 63 -6.41 17.39 -10.40
C THR A 63 -6.86 16.11 -9.68
N VAL A 64 -7.85 16.19 -8.78
CA VAL A 64 -8.32 15.03 -8.01
C VAL A 64 -9.67 14.54 -8.52
N THR A 65 -9.64 13.40 -9.19
CA THR A 65 -10.83 12.66 -9.60
C THR A 65 -11.53 12.02 -8.40
N GLU A 66 -12.80 11.65 -8.55
CA GLU A 66 -13.53 10.92 -7.51
C GLU A 66 -12.85 9.57 -7.17
N GLU A 67 -12.28 8.90 -8.17
CA GLU A 67 -11.45 7.72 -8.01
C GLU A 67 -10.21 8.01 -7.14
N ALA A 68 -9.51 9.11 -7.39
CA ALA A 68 -8.35 9.52 -6.61
C ALA A 68 -8.73 9.80 -5.13
N ARG A 69 -9.93 10.35 -4.87
CA ARG A 69 -10.47 10.51 -3.50
C ARG A 69 -10.70 9.16 -2.84
N LEU A 70 -11.38 8.23 -3.51
CA LEU A 70 -11.69 6.90 -2.98
C LEU A 70 -10.42 6.07 -2.74
N ILE A 71 -9.41 6.18 -3.61
CA ILE A 71 -8.09 5.58 -3.40
C ILE A 71 -7.42 6.15 -2.15
N ALA A 72 -7.43 7.47 -1.99
CA ALA A 72 -6.88 8.10 -0.80
C ALA A 72 -7.61 7.59 0.46
N GLU A 73 -8.95 7.49 0.43
CA GLU A 73 -9.78 6.98 1.52
C GLU A 73 -9.55 5.49 1.85
N LEU A 74 -9.34 4.66 0.83
CA LEU A 74 -8.99 3.25 0.99
C LEU A 74 -7.65 3.09 1.70
N LEU A 75 -6.64 3.82 1.24
CA LEU A 75 -5.30 3.79 1.83
C LEU A 75 -5.25 4.52 3.18
N ALA A 76 -6.29 5.31 3.45
CA ALA A 76 -6.50 6.09 4.65
C ALA A 76 -7.18 5.39 5.81
N CYS A 77 -7.67 4.17 5.60
CA CYS A 77 -8.43 3.47 6.62
C CYS A 77 -7.55 3.06 7.81
N ASP A 78 -7.45 3.97 8.77
CA ASP A 78 -7.11 3.68 10.15
C ASP A 78 -8.00 4.55 11.06
N LYS A 79 -8.72 3.91 12.00
CA LYS A 79 -9.48 4.49 13.14
C LYS A 79 -10.98 4.75 13.07
N LYS A 80 -11.75 4.30 12.07
CA LYS A 80 -13.21 4.16 12.26
C LYS A 80 -13.66 2.71 12.12
N VAL A 81 -13.67 2.03 13.27
CA VAL A 81 -14.60 0.96 13.65
C VAL A 81 -14.82 -0.13 12.58
N ARG A 82 -13.90 -1.11 12.52
CA ARG A 82 -14.10 -2.57 12.30
C ARG A 82 -13.10 -3.24 11.36
N ASP A 83 -12.52 -2.53 10.41
CA ASP A 83 -11.58 -3.18 9.49
C ASP A 83 -10.14 -3.05 9.96
N LYS A 84 -9.54 -4.21 10.25
CA LYS A 84 -8.09 -4.37 10.23
C LYS A 84 -7.63 -4.22 8.77
N THR A 85 -7.59 -2.95 8.35
CA THR A 85 -6.82 -2.32 7.28
C THR A 85 -6.98 -2.93 5.88
N ALA A 86 -8.01 -2.49 5.15
CA ALA A 86 -8.19 -2.73 3.70
C ALA A 86 -6.91 -2.42 2.89
N ARG A 87 -6.14 -1.41 3.31
CA ARG A 87 -4.78 -1.13 2.80
C ARG A 87 -3.82 -2.31 2.95
N ASP A 88 -3.79 -2.95 4.10
CA ASP A 88 -2.91 -4.10 4.37
C ASP A 88 -3.39 -5.34 3.60
N SER A 89 -4.72 -5.51 3.47
CA SER A 89 -5.33 -6.52 2.58
C SER A 89 -4.92 -6.30 1.11
N LEU A 90 -5.06 -5.07 0.60
CA LEU A 90 -4.70 -4.68 -0.75
C LEU A 90 -3.21 -4.92 -1.02
N THR A 91 -2.34 -4.40 -0.15
CA THR A 91 -0.88 -4.53 -0.31
C THR A 91 -0.42 -5.98 -0.15
N THR A 92 -1.04 -6.77 0.72
CA THR A 92 -0.76 -8.21 0.81
C THR A 92 -1.22 -8.95 -0.45
N THR A 93 -2.41 -8.62 -0.98
CA THR A 93 -2.94 -9.22 -2.22
C THR A 93 -2.04 -8.90 -3.41
N LEU A 94 -1.68 -7.63 -3.61
CA LEU A 94 -0.76 -7.22 -4.68
C LEU A 94 0.61 -7.90 -4.52
N GLY A 95 1.16 -7.91 -3.31
CA GLY A 95 2.42 -8.61 -3.03
C GLY A 95 2.35 -10.09 -3.40
N ALA A 96 1.26 -10.78 -3.03
CA ALA A 96 1.07 -12.19 -3.32
C ALA A 96 0.93 -12.46 -4.82
N LEU A 97 0.26 -11.57 -5.56
CA LEU A 97 0.15 -11.65 -7.01
C LEU A 97 1.51 -11.43 -7.70
N ARG A 98 2.37 -10.55 -7.15
CA ARG A 98 3.74 -10.33 -7.67
C ARG A 98 4.55 -11.61 -7.60
N PHE A 99 4.40 -12.35 -6.50
CA PHE A 99 5.07 -13.63 -6.29
C PHE A 99 4.22 -14.84 -6.67
N SER A 100 3.19 -14.66 -7.51
CA SER A 100 2.25 -15.72 -7.87
C SER A 100 2.92 -16.96 -8.43
N LEU A 101 3.92 -16.79 -9.32
CA LEU A 101 4.69 -17.90 -9.88
C LEU A 101 5.43 -18.71 -8.78
N LEU A 102 6.05 -18.03 -7.81
CA LEU A 102 6.74 -18.70 -6.69
C LEU A 102 5.76 -19.46 -5.79
N ILE A 103 4.57 -18.88 -5.57
CA ILE A 103 3.51 -19.49 -4.78
C ILE A 103 2.94 -20.72 -5.48
N GLN A 104 2.66 -20.63 -6.78
CA GLN A 104 2.13 -21.74 -7.59
C GLN A 104 3.14 -22.89 -7.71
N GLN A 105 4.43 -22.60 -7.68
CA GLN A 105 5.52 -23.60 -7.70
C GLN A 105 5.82 -24.21 -6.32
N ALA A 106 5.11 -23.82 -5.26
CA ALA A 106 5.32 -24.37 -3.92
C ALA A 106 4.81 -25.82 -3.85
N ILE A 107 5.75 -26.77 -3.94
CA ILE A 107 5.44 -28.22 -3.90
C ILE A 107 5.46 -28.85 -2.49
N SER A 108 6.05 -28.15 -1.51
CA SER A 108 6.22 -28.68 -0.15
C SER A 108 4.96 -28.43 0.69
N ARG A 109 4.34 -29.49 1.24
CA ARG A 109 3.11 -29.39 2.06
C ARG A 109 3.25 -28.41 3.25
N PRO A 110 4.35 -28.43 4.04
CA PRO A 110 4.58 -27.41 5.08
C PRO A 110 4.60 -25.98 4.55
N LEU A 111 5.21 -25.75 3.39
CA LEU A 111 5.31 -24.42 2.77
C LEU A 111 3.94 -23.94 2.28
N VAL A 112 3.18 -24.81 1.60
CA VAL A 112 1.81 -24.51 1.14
C VAL A 112 0.91 -24.14 2.31
N LEU A 113 0.98 -24.90 3.42
CA LEU A 113 0.21 -24.59 4.63
C LEU A 113 0.62 -23.26 5.26
N ALA A 114 1.92 -22.94 5.27
CA ALA A 114 2.41 -21.66 5.78
C ALA A 114 1.91 -20.48 4.92
N ILE A 115 1.98 -20.61 3.59
CA ILE A 115 1.49 -19.61 2.64
C ILE A 115 -0.01 -19.41 2.83
N ARG A 116 -0.81 -20.50 2.84
CA ARG A 116 -2.26 -20.43 3.00
C ARG A 116 -2.68 -19.82 4.34
N ARG A 117 -1.98 -20.14 5.43
CA ARG A 117 -2.22 -19.52 6.75
C ARG A 117 -1.90 -18.03 6.76
N HIS A 118 -0.91 -17.60 5.99
CA HIS A 118 -0.50 -16.20 5.94
C HIS A 118 -1.42 -15.35 5.04
N LEU A 119 -1.82 -15.90 3.88
CA LEU A 119 -2.64 -15.19 2.90
C LEU A 119 -4.15 -15.29 3.17
N GLY A 120 -4.59 -16.34 3.86
CA GLY A 120 -6.00 -16.71 3.89
C GLY A 120 -6.46 -17.36 2.57
N ASP A 121 -7.62 -17.99 2.61
CA ASP A 121 -8.12 -18.84 1.51
C ASP A 121 -8.45 -18.02 0.26
N THR A 122 -9.07 -16.85 0.43
CA THR A 122 -9.50 -15.98 -0.67
C THR A 122 -8.32 -15.47 -1.49
N ILE A 123 -7.30 -14.89 -0.84
CA ILE A 123 -6.11 -14.37 -1.53
C ILE A 123 -5.32 -15.53 -2.15
N TYR A 124 -5.21 -16.66 -1.45
CA TYR A 124 -4.50 -17.84 -1.97
C TYR A 124 -5.16 -18.38 -3.25
N GLN A 125 -6.49 -18.50 -3.30
CA GLN A 125 -7.19 -18.91 -4.52
C GLN A 125 -7.02 -17.92 -5.67
N LYS A 126 -7.10 -16.62 -5.38
CA LYS A 126 -6.85 -15.56 -6.38
C LYS A 126 -5.45 -15.69 -7.00
N VAL A 127 -4.44 -16.00 -6.18
CA VAL A 127 -3.06 -16.23 -6.65
C VAL A 127 -2.96 -17.50 -7.52
N LEU A 128 -3.65 -18.58 -7.19
CA LEU A 128 -3.63 -19.81 -7.99
C LEU A 128 -4.30 -19.63 -9.36
N GLN A 129 -5.33 -18.80 -9.44
CA GLN A 129 -6.06 -18.51 -10.67
C GLN A 129 -5.37 -17.46 -11.55
N TYR A 130 -4.48 -16.65 -10.96
CA TYR A 130 -3.78 -15.60 -11.67
C TYR A 130 -2.80 -16.20 -12.70
N GLN A 131 -3.09 -15.98 -13.98
CA GLN A 131 -2.17 -16.25 -15.08
C GLN A 131 -1.32 -15.00 -15.28
N SER A 132 -0.07 -15.03 -14.81
CA SER A 132 0.86 -13.94 -15.10
C SER A 132 1.05 -13.84 -16.61
N ASP A 133 0.67 -12.72 -17.23
CA ASP A 133 1.13 -12.40 -18.57
C ASP A 133 2.66 -12.45 -18.56
N ARG A 134 3.22 -13.26 -19.45
CA ARG A 134 4.58 -13.79 -19.38
C ARG A 134 5.66 -12.69 -19.43
N GLN A 135 6.85 -13.07 -18.94
CA GLN A 135 8.19 -12.49 -19.23
C GLN A 135 8.68 -11.34 -18.33
N GLY A 136 8.90 -11.64 -17.04
CA GLY A 136 9.71 -10.83 -16.14
C GLY A 136 10.70 -11.69 -15.37
N SER A 137 11.60 -12.37 -16.09
CA SER A 137 12.70 -13.13 -15.47
C SER A 137 13.69 -12.18 -14.79
N ARG A 138 13.42 -11.79 -13.55
CA ARG A 138 14.48 -11.42 -12.61
C ARG A 138 14.34 -12.27 -11.36
N LYS A 139 15.46 -12.88 -10.98
CA LYS A 139 15.61 -13.57 -9.70
C LYS A 139 15.16 -12.61 -8.59
N PRO A 140 14.46 -13.10 -7.56
CA PRO A 140 14.04 -12.27 -6.44
C PRO A 140 15.23 -11.46 -5.93
N ALA A 141 15.00 -10.18 -5.67
CA ALA A 141 15.96 -9.26 -5.05
C ALA A 141 16.19 -9.65 -3.57
N THR A 142 16.63 -10.88 -3.34
CA THR A 142 17.02 -11.44 -2.06
C THR A 142 18.09 -12.51 -2.31
N LYS A 143 19.18 -12.14 -2.97
CA LYS A 143 20.44 -12.91 -2.84
C LYS A 143 21.32 -12.41 -1.70
N GLN A 144 21.15 -11.17 -1.24
CA GLN A 144 22.02 -10.62 -0.20
C GLN A 144 21.53 -10.85 1.24
N GLY A 145 20.25 -11.19 1.45
CA GLY A 145 19.72 -11.54 2.78
C GLY A 145 19.57 -13.04 3.04
N ALA A 146 19.64 -13.88 2.00
CA ALA A 146 19.30 -15.30 2.03
C ALA A 146 20.50 -16.24 1.84
N GLU A 147 21.73 -15.76 2.02
CA GLU A 147 22.94 -16.60 1.93
C GLU A 147 23.50 -16.95 3.32
N GLN A 148 22.84 -16.54 4.42
CA GLN A 148 23.36 -16.73 5.79
C GLN A 148 22.56 -17.72 6.66
N SER A 149 21.43 -18.27 6.21
CA SER A 149 20.66 -19.21 7.04
C SER A 149 20.62 -20.60 6.41
N GLY A 150 21.27 -21.58 7.03
CA GLY A 150 21.35 -22.97 6.56
C GLY A 150 20.02 -23.75 6.56
N ASN A 151 18.87 -23.09 6.37
CA ASN A 151 17.55 -23.71 6.39
C ASN A 151 16.67 -23.11 5.27
N MET A 152 16.64 -23.77 4.10
CA MET A 152 15.87 -23.33 2.92
C MET A 152 14.37 -23.06 3.19
N ILE A 153 13.79 -23.64 4.24
CA ILE A 153 12.39 -23.41 4.63
C ILE A 153 12.23 -22.06 5.34
N SER A 154 13.16 -21.65 6.20
CA SER A 154 13.09 -20.32 6.83
C SER A 154 13.27 -19.20 5.81
N GLU A 155 14.11 -19.40 4.79
CA GLU A 155 14.31 -18.46 3.68
C GLU A 155 13.09 -18.37 2.77
N LYS A 156 12.41 -19.51 2.52
CA LYS A 156 11.15 -19.54 1.79
C LYS A 156 9.94 -19.04 2.59
N ILE A 157 10.05 -18.85 3.89
CA ILE A 157 9.01 -18.19 4.71
C ILE A 157 9.37 -16.70 4.91
N PHE A 158 10.64 -16.34 4.84
CA PHE A 158 11.11 -14.96 5.00
C PHE A 158 10.47 -13.99 4.00
N TRP A 159 10.36 -14.39 2.72
CA TRP A 159 9.75 -13.51 1.70
C TRP A 159 8.25 -13.28 1.92
N LEU A 160 7.54 -14.12 2.68
CA LEU A 160 6.14 -13.86 3.05
C LEU A 160 6.02 -12.57 3.89
N ARG A 161 7.03 -12.25 4.69
CA ARG A 161 7.08 -10.97 5.44
C ARG A 161 7.28 -9.76 4.53
N LEU A 162 7.76 -9.98 3.31
CA LEU A 162 7.99 -8.93 2.31
C LEU A 162 6.76 -8.68 1.43
N LEU A 163 5.68 -9.46 1.57
CA LEU A 163 4.48 -9.32 0.75
C LEU A 163 3.89 -7.90 0.81
N PRO A 164 3.66 -7.29 1.98
CA PRO A 164 3.09 -5.94 2.02
C PRO A 164 4.02 -4.91 1.38
N GLN A 165 5.33 -5.11 1.48
CA GLN A 165 6.32 -4.23 0.84
C GLN A 165 6.31 -4.39 -0.69
N ALA A 166 6.23 -5.61 -1.19
CA ALA A 166 6.13 -5.86 -2.62
C ALA A 166 4.83 -5.27 -3.20
N GLY A 167 3.70 -5.48 -2.53
CA GLY A 167 2.43 -4.89 -2.98
C GLY A 167 2.37 -3.38 -2.84
N MET A 168 3.10 -2.80 -1.88
CA MET A 168 3.29 -1.35 -1.82
C MET A 168 3.91 -0.80 -3.10
N ALA A 169 4.96 -1.44 -3.59
CA ALA A 169 5.66 -0.98 -4.78
C ALA A 169 4.82 -1.09 -6.05
N GLU A 170 3.99 -2.13 -6.15
CA GLU A 170 3.03 -2.29 -7.25
C GLU A 170 1.96 -1.20 -7.19
N LEU A 171 1.43 -0.92 -5.99
CA LEU A 171 0.47 0.15 -5.76
C LEU A 171 1.06 1.53 -6.12
N LEU A 172 2.27 1.84 -5.64
CA LEU A 172 2.94 3.10 -5.96
C LEU A 172 3.29 3.21 -7.44
N GLY A 173 3.67 2.11 -8.09
CA GLY A 173 3.91 2.09 -9.53
C GLY A 173 2.63 2.35 -10.33
N TYR A 174 1.49 1.79 -9.90
CA TYR A 174 0.19 2.12 -10.47
C TYR A 174 -0.17 3.60 -10.28
N LEU A 175 -0.01 4.14 -9.07
CA LEU A 175 -0.24 5.57 -8.80
C LEU A 175 0.69 6.45 -9.65
N HIS A 176 1.93 6.04 -9.87
CA HIS A 176 2.85 6.76 -10.75
C HIS A 176 2.38 6.76 -12.21
N ALA A 177 1.79 5.67 -12.69
CA ALA A 177 1.31 5.57 -14.07
C ALA A 177 -0.03 6.28 -14.30
N SER A 178 -0.95 6.23 -13.32
CA SER A 178 -2.35 6.59 -13.51
C SER A 178 -2.83 7.77 -12.65
N HIS A 179 -2.16 8.06 -11.54
CA HIS A 179 -2.58 9.09 -10.58
C HIS A 179 -1.38 9.83 -9.97
N THR A 180 -0.52 10.42 -10.81
CA THR A 180 0.76 11.04 -10.40
C THR A 180 0.60 12.09 -9.30
N VAL A 181 -0.53 12.82 -9.28
CA VAL A 181 -0.86 13.81 -8.25
C VAL A 181 -0.96 13.20 -6.85
N LEU A 182 -1.36 11.93 -6.76
CA LEU A 182 -1.51 11.20 -5.52
C LEU A 182 -0.22 10.50 -5.07
N LEU A 183 0.71 10.24 -5.98
CA LEU A 183 1.91 9.43 -5.71
C LEU A 183 2.70 9.95 -4.51
N GLN A 184 3.12 11.21 -4.56
CA GLN A 184 3.93 11.83 -3.51
C GLN A 184 3.16 11.95 -2.18
N PRO A 185 1.92 12.48 -2.18
CA PRO A 185 1.11 12.55 -0.96
C PRO A 185 0.86 11.17 -0.31
N ILE A 186 0.54 10.14 -1.10
CA ILE A 186 0.27 8.79 -0.59
C ILE A 186 1.57 8.06 -0.17
N SER A 187 2.71 8.36 -0.79
CA SER A 187 4.01 7.81 -0.37
C SER A 187 4.34 8.16 1.09
N CYS A 188 3.85 9.30 1.58
CA CYS A 188 4.03 9.72 2.97
C CYS A 188 3.40 8.76 3.98
N LEU A 189 2.40 7.97 3.59
CA LEU A 189 1.71 7.01 4.46
C LEU A 189 2.58 5.79 4.77
N PHE A 190 3.71 5.63 4.08
CA PHE A 190 4.60 4.49 4.17
C PHE A 190 5.96 4.86 4.72
N GLU A 191 6.68 3.88 5.25
CA GLU A 191 8.03 4.11 5.76
C GLU A 191 8.98 4.58 4.64
N LYS A 192 9.67 5.70 4.88
CA LYS A 192 10.51 6.42 3.89
C LYS A 192 11.64 5.55 3.32
N SER A 193 12.29 4.74 4.16
CA SER A 193 13.35 3.81 3.76
C SER A 193 12.87 2.80 2.71
N ARG A 194 11.60 2.39 2.76
CA ARG A 194 11.02 1.40 1.85
C ARG A 194 10.72 1.97 0.46
N PHE A 195 10.57 3.28 0.35
CA PHE A 195 10.33 3.96 -0.92
C PHE A 195 11.59 4.06 -1.79
N ALA A 196 12.77 4.25 -1.16
CA ALA A 196 14.01 4.52 -1.89
C ALA A 196 14.58 3.31 -2.66
N ASP A 197 14.27 2.08 -2.22
CA ASP A 197 14.95 0.86 -2.68
C ASP A 197 14.08 -0.07 -3.54
N THR A 198 12.82 0.27 -3.80
CA THR A 198 11.90 -0.67 -4.47
C THR A 198 11.73 -0.36 -5.96
N PRO A 199 12.09 -1.27 -6.89
CA PRO A 199 11.88 -1.05 -8.31
C PRO A 199 10.38 -0.97 -8.63
N PHE A 200 10.02 0.02 -9.46
CA PHE A 200 8.63 0.28 -9.89
C PHE A 200 8.00 -0.90 -10.64
N SER A 201 6.66 -1.02 -10.49
CA SER A 201 5.69 -2.01 -11.01
C SER A 201 6.18 -3.01 -12.05
N GLU A 202 6.03 -4.30 -11.74
CA GLU A 202 6.19 -5.40 -12.71
C GLU A 202 4.85 -5.90 -13.26
N MET A 203 3.72 -5.50 -12.65
CA MET A 203 2.38 -5.84 -13.12
C MET A 203 1.85 -4.89 -14.19
N SER A 204 0.92 -5.40 -15.00
CA SER A 204 0.08 -4.55 -15.84
C SER A 204 -0.82 -3.68 -14.96
N ALA A 205 -1.04 -2.42 -15.35
CA ALA A 205 -1.84 -1.46 -14.58
C ALA A 205 -3.29 -1.92 -14.33
N ALA A 206 -3.82 -2.81 -15.17
CA ALA A 206 -5.16 -3.37 -15.02
C ALA A 206 -5.35 -4.17 -13.73
N LEU A 207 -4.29 -4.86 -13.25
CA LEU A 207 -4.41 -5.72 -12.07
C LEU A 207 -4.44 -4.92 -10.74
N PRO A 208 -3.54 -3.95 -10.50
CA PRO A 208 -3.68 -3.04 -9.36
C PRO A 208 -5.00 -2.29 -9.37
N HIS A 209 -5.44 -1.79 -10.54
CA HIS A 209 -6.72 -1.10 -10.68
C HIS A 209 -7.90 -1.99 -10.24
N ALA A 210 -8.02 -3.22 -10.75
CA ALA A 210 -9.09 -4.14 -10.36
C ALA A 210 -9.06 -4.52 -8.87
N CYS A 211 -7.87 -4.59 -8.25
CA CYS A 211 -7.76 -4.83 -6.82
C CYS A 211 -8.21 -3.62 -6.00
N ILE A 212 -7.90 -2.41 -6.45
CA ILE A 212 -8.34 -1.15 -5.83
C ILE A 212 -9.86 -1.02 -5.93
N GLU A 213 -10.44 -1.23 -7.12
CA GLU A 213 -11.89 -1.18 -7.33
C GLU A 213 -12.62 -2.13 -6.38
N ASN A 214 -12.15 -3.39 -6.27
CA ASN A 214 -12.75 -4.37 -5.38
C ASN A 214 -12.72 -3.93 -3.91
N GLU A 215 -11.62 -3.34 -3.44
CA GLU A 215 -11.53 -2.86 -2.06
C GLU A 215 -12.37 -1.59 -1.84
N ILE A 216 -12.49 -0.72 -2.85
CA ILE A 216 -13.41 0.43 -2.82
C ILE A 216 -14.87 -0.07 -2.75
N GLU A 217 -15.25 -1.07 -3.55
CA GLU A 217 -16.59 -1.65 -3.52
C GLU A 217 -16.94 -2.22 -2.15
N LYS A 218 -16.01 -2.93 -1.49
CA LYS A 218 -16.20 -3.41 -0.12
C LYS A 218 -16.44 -2.28 0.88
N LEU A 219 -15.74 -1.15 0.72
CA LEU A 219 -15.94 0.03 1.57
C LEU A 219 -17.31 0.68 1.36
N ILE A 220 -17.81 0.69 0.11
CA ILE A 220 -19.10 1.29 -0.23
C ILE A 220 -20.27 0.35 0.14
N HIS A 221 -20.08 -0.96 0.03
CA HIS A 221 -21.11 -1.99 0.22
C HIS A 221 -20.67 -3.08 1.23
N PRO A 222 -20.55 -2.75 2.52
CA PRO A 222 -20.03 -3.66 3.54
C PRO A 222 -20.90 -4.92 3.75
N ASP A 223 -22.20 -4.85 3.47
CA ASP A 223 -23.16 -5.95 3.71
C ASP A 223 -23.25 -6.97 2.55
N GLN A 224 -22.49 -6.79 1.46
CA GLN A 224 -22.48 -7.72 0.31
C GLN A 224 -21.16 -8.53 0.19
N GLY A 225 -20.21 -8.33 1.11
CA GLY A 225 -18.84 -8.84 0.99
C GLY A 225 -18.60 -10.31 1.39
N GLU A 226 -19.58 -11.00 1.97
CA GLU A 226 -19.45 -12.41 2.34
C GLU A 226 -20.73 -13.18 1.97
N THR A 227 -20.87 -13.56 0.69
CA THR A 227 -21.64 -14.76 0.38
C THR A 227 -20.73 -15.99 0.52
N PRO A 228 -21.19 -17.05 1.23
CA PRO A 228 -20.41 -18.26 1.51
C PRO A 228 -20.00 -19.06 0.27
#